data_AF-A0A3P8A6G9-F1
#
_entry.id   AF-A0A3P8A6G9-F1
#
_cell.length_a   1.000
_cell.length_b   1.000
_cell.length_c   1.000
_cell.angle_alpha   90.00
_cell.angle_beta   90.00
_cell.angle_gamma   90.00
#
_symmetry.space_group_name_H-M   'P 1'
#
loop_
_entity.id
_entity.type
_entity.pdbx_description
1 polymer ?
#
loop_
_entity_poly.entity_id
_entity_poly.type
_entity_poly.pdbx_seq_one_letter_code
_entity_poly.pdbx_strand_id
1 'polypeptide(L)'
;MITEVDCTVSEWGPWTSCEYTCGQSVSTRYRQVQIKPSNNGKPCPELNETRPCIGHNCASKRFGRSGTLMVPYVYDIKGRLTL
;
A
#
# COMPACT_ATOMS: atom_id res chain seq x y z
N MET A 1 -23.99 -29.00 -29.95
CA MET A 1 -22.98 -27.96 -30.25
C MET A 1 -22.46 -27.47 -28.93
N ILE A 2 -21.14 -27.43 -28.74
CA ILE A 2 -20.50 -26.86 -27.55
C ILE A 2 -20.22 -25.40 -27.86
N THR A 3 -20.75 -24.47 -27.05
CA THR A 3 -20.54 -23.03 -27.22
C THR A 3 -19.46 -22.58 -26.24
N GLU A 4 -18.43 -21.89 -26.75
CA GLU A 4 -17.44 -21.26 -25.88
C GLU A 4 -18.09 -20.11 -25.09
N VAL A 5 -17.71 -20.00 -23.82
CA VAL A 5 -18.16 -18.91 -22.96
C VAL A 5 -16.93 -18.26 -22.39
N ASP A 6 -16.69 -17.02 -22.80
CA ASP A 6 -15.63 -16.18 -22.27
C ASP A 6 -15.95 -15.78 -20.82
N CYS A 7 -14.92 -15.62 -20.00
CA CYS A 7 -15.11 -15.07 -18.67
C CYS A 7 -15.55 -13.61 -18.73
N THR A 8 -16.61 -13.27 -18.00
CA THR A 8 -17.00 -11.88 -17.77
C THR A 8 -16.86 -11.53 -16.29
N VAL A 9 -16.42 -10.31 -16.03
CA VAL A 9 -16.18 -9.78 -14.68
C VAL A 9 -17.05 -8.54 -14.47
N SER A 10 -17.35 -8.26 -13.20
CA SER A 10 -18.08 -7.06 -12.80
C SER A 10 -17.26 -5.80 -13.03
N GLU A 11 -17.94 -4.67 -12.94
CA GLU A 11 -17.29 -3.38 -12.69
C GLU A 11 -16.42 -3.43 -11.43
N TRP A 12 -15.42 -2.56 -11.42
CA TRP A 12 -14.53 -2.41 -10.28
C TRP A 12 -15.27 -1.88 -9.06
N GLY A 13 -15.02 -2.51 -7.90
CA GLY A 13 -15.42 -1.96 -6.62
C GLY A 13 -14.64 -0.68 -6.27
N PRO A 14 -15.05 0.00 -5.18
CA PRO A 14 -14.33 1.16 -4.69
C PRO A 14 -12.92 0.76 -4.25
N TRP A 15 -12.01 1.73 -4.32
CA TRP A 15 -10.67 1.59 -3.75
C TRP A 15 -10.74 1.48 -2.23
N THR A 16 -10.01 0.52 -1.66
CA THR A 16 -9.84 0.43 -0.21
C THR A 16 -9.08 1.64 0.32
N SER A 17 -9.13 1.84 1.63
CA SER A 17 -8.15 2.71 2.29
C SER A 17 -6.72 2.29 1.93
N CYS A 18 -5.80 3.25 1.98
CA CYS A 18 -4.38 2.96 1.93
C CYS A 18 -4.00 1.91 2.98
N GLU A 19 -3.20 0.93 2.59
CA GLU A 19 -2.71 -0.14 3.46
C GLU A 19 -2.02 0.43 4.70
N TYR A 20 -1.24 1.49 4.51
CA TYR A 20 -0.69 2.29 5.60
C TYR A 20 -1.33 3.67 5.64
N THR A 21 -1.68 4.09 6.85
CA THR A 21 -2.27 5.40 7.14
C THR A 21 -1.25 6.53 7.12
N CYS A 22 0.04 6.23 7.05
CA CYS A 22 1.15 7.18 6.99
C CYS A 22 2.15 6.80 5.89
N GLY A 23 2.64 7.78 5.15
CA GLY A 23 3.70 7.60 4.15
C GLY A 23 3.20 7.00 2.83
N GLN A 24 4.14 6.62 1.96
CA GLN A 24 3.83 5.98 0.69
C GLN A 24 3.38 4.54 0.92
N SER A 25 2.21 4.19 0.38
CA SER A 25 1.61 2.87 0.50
C SER A 25 0.80 2.55 -0.75
N VAL A 26 0.01 1.48 -0.70
CA VAL A 26 -0.86 1.08 -1.79
C VAL A 26 -2.32 0.99 -1.35
N SER A 27 -3.21 1.22 -2.30
CA SER A 27 -4.64 0.99 -2.15
C SER A 27 -5.04 -0.07 -3.16
N THR A 28 -5.93 -0.97 -2.76
CA THR A 28 -6.36 -2.11 -3.58
C THR A 28 -7.84 -1.97 -3.91
N ARG A 29 -8.24 -2.39 -5.10
CA ARG A 29 -9.66 -2.59 -5.43
C ARG A 29 -9.87 -3.98 -5.96
N TYR A 30 -11.12 -4.43 -5.90
CA TYR A 30 -11.51 -5.79 -6.28
C TYR A 30 -12.71 -5.75 -7.22
N ARG A 31 -12.81 -6.76 -8.08
CA ARG A 31 -13.99 -7.07 -8.89
C ARG A 31 -14.28 -8.56 -8.82
N GLN A 32 -15.49 -8.95 -9.20
CA GLN A 32 -15.95 -10.33 -9.10
C GLN A 32 -16.17 -10.94 -10.48
N VAL A 33 -16.01 -12.25 -10.59
CA VAL A 33 -16.38 -12.99 -11.80
C VAL A 33 -17.90 -13.09 -11.87
N GLN A 34 -18.49 -12.60 -12.96
CA GLN A 34 -19.92 -12.74 -13.23
C GLN A 34 -20.22 -14.03 -13.99
N ILE A 35 -19.40 -14.35 -14.99
CA ILE A 35 -19.53 -15.58 -15.78
C ILE A 35 -18.18 -16.29 -15.78
N LYS A 36 -18.18 -17.56 -15.37
CA LYS A 36 -16.98 -18.40 -15.41
C LYS A 36 -16.72 -18.87 -16.84
N PRO A 37 -15.45 -18.97 -17.25
CA PRO A 37 -15.11 -19.46 -18.57
C PRO A 37 -15.51 -20.93 -18.72
N SER A 38 -15.99 -21.30 -19.91
CA SER A 38 -16.36 -22.67 -20.24
C SER A 38 -15.98 -23.02 -21.67
N ASN A 39 -15.80 -24.31 -21.94
CA ASN A 39 -15.56 -24.85 -23.29
C ASN A 39 -14.39 -24.17 -24.03
N ASN A 40 -13.26 -23.98 -23.34
CA ASN A 40 -12.07 -23.28 -23.84
C ASN A 40 -12.25 -21.78 -24.12
N GLY A 41 -13.30 -21.15 -23.59
CA GLY A 41 -13.42 -19.69 -23.58
C GLY A 41 -12.31 -19.01 -22.78
N LYS A 42 -12.12 -17.70 -23.00
CA LYS A 42 -11.01 -16.94 -22.43
C LYS A 42 -11.04 -16.91 -20.89
N PRO A 43 -9.88 -17.08 -20.23
CA PRO A 43 -9.80 -17.02 -18.78
C PRO A 43 -10.14 -15.62 -18.25
N CYS A 44 -10.51 -15.56 -16.98
CA CYS A 44 -10.83 -14.29 -16.33
C CYS A 44 -9.59 -13.38 -16.24
N PRO A 45 -9.75 -12.07 -16.49
CA PRO A 45 -8.69 -11.11 -16.23
C PRO A 45 -8.47 -10.94 -14.71
N GLU A 46 -7.46 -10.16 -14.33
CA GLU A 46 -7.11 -9.88 -12.93
C GLU A 46 -8.33 -9.40 -12.13
N LEU A 47 -8.52 -9.97 -10.94
CA LEU A 47 -9.66 -9.64 -10.06
C LEU A 47 -9.32 -8.61 -8.99
N ASN A 48 -8.04 -8.29 -8.84
CA ASN A 48 -7.54 -7.26 -7.96
C ASN A 48 -6.69 -6.26 -8.76
N GLU A 49 -6.63 -5.03 -8.26
CA GLU A 49 -5.78 -3.99 -8.82
C GLU A 49 -5.23 -3.15 -7.69
N THR A 50 -3.94 -2.84 -7.75
CA THR A 50 -3.22 -2.02 -6.78
C THR A 50 -2.76 -0.72 -7.41
N ARG A 51 -2.83 0.36 -6.64
CA ARG A 51 -2.28 1.67 -7.03
C ARG A 51 -1.50 2.30 -5.88
N PRO A 52 -0.47 3.12 -6.17
CA PRO A 52 0.20 3.90 -5.14
C PRO A 52 -0.76 4.93 -4.52
N CYS A 53 -0.64 5.12 -3.21
CA CYS A 53 -1.35 6.15 -2.47
C CYS A 53 -0.47 6.68 -1.32
N ILE A 54 -0.86 7.80 -0.71
CA ILE A 54 -0.12 8.42 0.39
C ILE A 54 -1.05 8.52 1.60
N GLY A 55 -0.66 7.87 2.69
CA GLY A 55 -1.31 8.01 3.98
C GLY A 55 -0.92 9.32 4.64
N HIS A 56 -1.92 10.14 4.97
CA HIS A 56 -1.72 11.46 5.60
C HIS A 56 -1.81 11.42 7.13
N ASN A 57 -2.35 10.34 7.70
CA ASN A 57 -2.46 10.10 9.13
C ASN A 57 -1.16 9.52 9.67
N CYS A 58 -0.08 10.26 9.45
CA CYS A 58 1.11 10.15 10.26
C CYS A 58 0.75 10.72 11.62
N ALA A 59 0.16 9.87 12.47
CA ALA A 59 0.28 10.10 13.90
C ALA A 59 1.78 10.22 14.11
N SER A 60 2.24 11.44 14.34
CA SER A 60 3.54 11.71 14.88
C SER A 60 3.51 11.10 16.28
N LYS A 61 3.60 9.76 16.35
CA LYS A 61 4.63 9.16 17.15
C LYS A 61 5.85 9.95 16.68
N ARG A 62 6.13 11.05 17.40
CA ARG A 62 7.50 11.41 17.70
C ARG A 62 8.05 10.06 18.10
N PHE A 63 8.67 9.38 17.13
CA PHE A 63 9.85 8.62 17.40
C PHE A 63 10.62 9.64 18.22
N GLY A 64 10.52 9.53 19.54
CA GLY A 64 11.47 10.18 20.41
C GLY A 64 12.77 9.81 19.75
N ARG A 65 13.53 10.82 19.33
CA ARG A 65 14.88 10.60 18.88
C ARG A 65 15.55 9.85 20.04
N SER A 66 15.52 8.53 19.99
CA SER A 66 16.62 7.71 20.45
C SER A 66 17.63 7.62 19.30
N GLY A 67 17.77 8.70 18.53
CA GLY A 67 19.05 9.06 17.96
C GLY A 67 19.81 9.75 19.07
N THR A 68 20.53 8.96 19.88
CA THR A 68 21.83 9.42 20.35
C THR A 68 22.53 9.92 19.11
N LEU A 69 22.67 11.23 18.97
CA LEU A 69 23.58 11.78 17.99
C LEU A 69 24.92 11.09 18.27
N MET A 70 25.33 10.18 17.38
CA MET A 70 26.74 9.79 17.30
C MET A 70 27.49 11.01 16.80
N VAL A 71 27.68 11.96 17.69
CA VAL A 71 28.69 13.01 17.59
C VAL A 71 29.62 12.74 18.77
N PRO A 72 30.92 12.49 18.57
CA PRO A 72 31.88 12.22 19.65
C PRO A 72 32.22 13.50 20.45
N TYR A 73 31.29 14.45 20.49
CA TYR A 73 31.50 15.78 20.99
C TYR A 73 30.65 15.97 22.24
N VAL A 74 31.30 15.82 23.39
CA VAL A 74 30.71 16.19 24.67
C VAL A 74 30.67 17.71 24.74
N TYR A 75 29.51 18.28 25.05
CA TYR A 75 29.35 19.69 25.33
C TYR A 75 29.17 19.85 26.84
N ASP A 76 29.90 20.77 27.46
CA ASP A 76 29.77 21.09 28.88
C ASP A 76 28.40 21.77 29.19
N ILE A 77 28.03 21.87 30.47
CA ILE A 77 26.84 22.61 30.94
C ILE A 77 26.80 24.08 30.49
N LYS A 78 27.94 24.63 30.03
CA LYS A 78 28.06 25.96 29.41
C LYS A 78 27.99 25.96 27.87
N GLY A 79 27.68 24.82 27.24
CA GLY A 79 27.51 24.70 25.79
C GLY A 79 28.80 24.79 24.95
N ARG A 80 29.96 24.48 25.55
CA ARG A 80 31.26 24.49 24.84
C ARG A 80 31.72 23.06 24.54
N LEU A 81 32.26 22.87 23.34
CA LEU A 81 32.90 21.62 22.90
C LEU A 81 34.08 21.26 23.80
N THR A 82 34.08 20.06 24.39
CA THR A 82 35.23 19.50 25.13
C THR A 82 35.77 18.30 24.37
N LEU A 83 37.09 18.25 24.17
CA LEU A 83 37.83 17.10 23.61
C LEU A 83 37.93 15.97 24.64
#